data_AF-A0A2I3LNJ1-F1
#
_entry.id   AF-A0A2I3LNJ1-F1
#
_cell.length_a   1.000
_cell.length_b   1.000
_cell.length_c   1.000
_cell.angle_alpha   90.00
_cell.angle_beta   90.00
_cell.angle_gamma   90.00
#
_symmetry.space_group_name_H-M   'P 1'
#
loop_
_entity.id
_entity.type
_entity.pdbx_description
1 polymer ?
#
loop_
_entity_poly.entity_id
_entity_poly.type
_entity_poly.pdbx_seq_one_letter_code
_entity_poly.pdbx_strand_id
1 'polypeptide(L)'
;MASLAAANAEFCFNLFREMDDNQGNGNVFFSSLSLFAALALVRLGARGDCVSQIDKPGFQSQLKRVFSDINASHKDYDLSIVNGLFAEKVYGFHKDYIECAEKLYDAKVERVDFTNHLEDTRRKINKWVESETHGKIKNVIGDGGISSSAVMVLVNAVYFKGKWQSAFTKSETTNCRFKSPKCSGKSVAMMHQERKFNLSVIEDPPMKVLELRYNGGINMYVLLPDNDLSEIENKLTFQNLMEWTNPRRMTSKYVEVFFPQFKIEKNYEMKQYLRPLGLKDIFDESKADLSGIASGGRLYISRLMHKSYIEVNEEGTEATAATGSNIVEKQLPESTLFRADHPFLFVIRKDDIILFSGKVSCP
;
A
#
# COMPACT_ATOMS: atom_id res chain seq x y z
N MET A 1 15.79 -0.79 20.53
CA MET A 1 15.83 -0.35 19.12
C MET A 1 14.52 -0.74 18.46
N ALA A 2 13.85 0.19 17.78
CA ALA A 2 12.64 -0.15 17.02
C ALA A 2 13.00 -1.07 15.84
N SER A 3 12.21 -2.10 15.58
CA SER A 3 12.36 -2.96 14.39
C SER A 3 11.88 -2.22 13.13
N LEU A 4 12.33 -2.65 11.94
CA LEU A 4 11.81 -2.11 10.68
C LEU A 4 10.28 -2.18 10.60
N ALA A 5 9.68 -3.25 11.12
CA ALA A 5 8.23 -3.42 11.20
C ALA A 5 7.56 -2.31 12.02
N ALA A 6 8.10 -1.98 13.20
CA ALA A 6 7.58 -0.89 14.02
C ALA A 6 7.69 0.46 13.31
N ALA A 7 8.85 0.75 12.69
CA ALA A 7 9.04 1.99 11.93
C ALA A 7 8.10 2.09 10.71
N ASN A 8 7.90 0.98 9.98
CA ASN A 8 6.97 0.91 8.85
C ASN A 8 5.53 1.17 9.30
N ALA A 9 5.10 0.51 10.37
CA ALA A 9 3.75 0.69 10.89
C ALA A 9 3.51 2.10 11.43
N GLU A 10 4.47 2.68 12.17
CA GLU A 10 4.36 4.05 12.65
C GLU A 10 4.24 5.05 11.50
N PHE A 11 5.10 4.94 10.48
CA PHE A 11 4.98 5.76 9.27
C PHE A 11 3.65 5.54 8.56
N CYS A 12 3.23 4.29 8.41
CA CYS A 12 1.97 3.93 7.78
C CYS A 12 0.78 4.61 8.46
N PHE A 13 0.68 4.52 9.78
CA PHE A 13 -0.47 5.08 10.51
C PHE A 13 -0.42 6.60 10.63
N ASN A 14 0.77 7.20 10.71
CA ASN A 14 0.92 8.65 10.65
C ASN A 14 0.49 9.18 9.27
N LEU A 15 0.91 8.51 8.20
CA LEU A 15 0.52 8.88 6.84
C LEU A 15 -0.95 8.62 6.56
N PHE A 16 -1.50 7.50 7.05
CA PHE A 16 -2.91 7.17 6.90
C PHE A 16 -3.79 8.28 7.50
N ARG A 17 -3.50 8.71 8.74
CA ARG A 17 -4.24 9.79 9.41
C ARG A 17 -4.17 11.09 8.62
N GLU A 18 -2.97 11.51 8.22
CA GLU A 18 -2.80 12.71 7.40
C GLU A 18 -3.56 12.61 6.07
N MET A 19 -3.52 11.46 5.39
CA MET A 19 -4.24 11.26 4.13
C MET A 19 -5.76 11.28 4.31
N ASP A 20 -6.24 10.71 5.42
CA ASP A 20 -7.66 10.59 5.69
C ASP A 20 -8.31 11.94 6.04
N ASP A 21 -7.64 12.70 6.90
CA ASP A 21 -8.05 14.05 7.30
C ASP A 21 -8.17 14.99 6.08
N ASN A 22 -7.36 14.78 5.04
CA ASN A 22 -7.30 15.61 3.84
C ASN A 22 -8.18 15.11 2.68
N GLN A 23 -8.53 13.82 2.61
CA GLN A 23 -9.34 13.25 1.52
C GLN A 23 -10.84 13.21 1.81
N GLY A 24 -11.24 13.56 3.05
CA GLY A 24 -12.59 13.34 3.55
C GLY A 24 -12.92 11.85 3.64
N ASN A 25 -14.19 11.51 3.95
CA ASN A 25 -14.56 10.12 4.28
C ASN A 25 -14.56 9.12 3.09
N GLY A 26 -13.77 9.33 2.03
CA GLY A 26 -13.66 8.42 0.87
C GLY A 26 -12.72 7.23 1.11
N ASN A 27 -12.51 6.39 0.09
CA ASN A 27 -11.52 5.30 0.17
C ASN A 27 -10.12 5.90 0.36
N VAL A 28 -9.28 5.24 1.14
CA VAL A 28 -7.84 5.53 1.24
C VAL A 28 -7.11 4.23 0.92
N PHE A 29 -6.03 4.31 0.15
CA PHE A 29 -5.21 3.14 -0.17
C PHE A 29 -3.82 3.60 -0.60
N PHE A 30 -2.78 3.03 -0.01
CA PHE A 30 -1.38 3.28 -0.35
C PHE A 30 -0.50 2.12 0.15
N SER A 31 0.76 2.11 -0.28
CA SER A 31 1.79 1.18 0.23
C SER A 31 2.82 1.91 1.06
N SER A 32 2.86 1.62 2.36
CA SER A 32 3.88 2.15 3.27
C SER A 32 5.28 1.64 2.91
N LEU A 33 5.41 0.35 2.59
CA LEU A 33 6.69 -0.24 2.18
C LEU A 33 7.24 0.38 0.90
N SER A 34 6.38 0.59 -0.10
CA SER A 34 6.76 1.20 -1.37
C SER A 34 7.26 2.63 -1.19
N LEU A 35 6.55 3.42 -0.38
CA LEU A 35 6.97 4.78 -0.02
C LEU A 35 8.26 4.80 0.81
N PHE A 36 8.46 3.82 1.69
CA PHE A 36 9.72 3.64 2.40
C PHE A 36 10.90 3.42 1.45
N ALA A 37 10.74 2.56 0.44
CA ALA A 37 11.76 2.36 -0.58
C ALA A 37 12.02 3.65 -1.38
N ALA A 38 10.96 4.38 -1.75
CA ALA A 38 11.08 5.65 -2.45
C ALA A 38 11.83 6.71 -1.62
N LEU A 39 11.56 6.81 -0.32
CA LEU A 39 12.28 7.72 0.58
C LEU A 39 13.72 7.25 0.84
N ALA A 40 13.96 5.95 0.88
CA ALA A 40 15.31 5.39 1.02
C ALA A 40 16.18 5.72 -0.20
N LEU A 41 15.61 5.78 -1.40
CA LEU A 41 16.29 6.25 -2.61
C LEU A 41 16.76 7.71 -2.52
N VAL A 42 15.92 8.59 -1.97
CA VAL A 42 16.31 9.98 -1.70
C VAL A 42 17.43 10.01 -0.66
N ARG A 43 17.30 9.20 0.39
CA ARG A 43 18.24 9.14 1.50
C ARG A 43 19.66 8.72 1.10
N LEU A 44 19.83 7.90 0.06
CA LEU A 44 21.16 7.53 -0.47
C LEU A 44 22.00 8.78 -0.82
N GLY A 45 21.36 9.81 -1.37
CA GLY A 45 22.04 11.05 -1.77
C GLY A 45 21.75 12.27 -0.89
N ALA A 46 20.83 12.17 0.07
CA ALA A 46 20.57 13.24 1.04
C ALA A 46 21.76 13.46 1.99
N ARG A 47 21.95 14.70 2.42
CA ARG A 47 22.93 15.13 3.44
C ARG A 47 22.27 16.12 4.42
N GLY A 48 23.00 16.55 5.45
CA GLY A 48 22.52 17.55 6.42
C GLY A 48 21.17 17.22 7.05
N ASP A 49 20.31 18.23 7.20
CA ASP A 49 19.00 18.10 7.84
C ASP A 49 18.02 17.21 7.05
N CYS A 50 18.19 17.08 5.73
CA CYS A 50 17.41 16.15 4.91
C CYS A 50 17.58 14.70 5.41
N VAL A 51 18.79 14.33 5.83
CA VAL A 51 19.05 13.00 6.40
C VAL A 51 18.27 12.82 7.69
N SER A 52 18.34 13.79 8.61
CA SER A 52 17.69 13.71 9.91
C SER A 52 16.16 13.67 9.81
N GLN A 53 15.57 14.25 8.76
CA GLN A 53 14.13 14.20 8.51
C GLN A 53 13.67 12.86 7.90
N ILE A 54 14.51 12.20 7.10
CA ILE A 54 14.18 10.90 6.49
C ILE A 54 14.53 9.73 7.44
N ASP A 55 15.66 9.79 8.12
CA ASP A 55 16.16 8.67 8.91
C ASP A 55 15.25 8.38 10.10
N LYS A 56 14.79 7.13 10.15
CA LYS A 56 14.17 6.53 11.32
C LYS A 56 15.06 5.39 11.83
N PRO A 57 15.03 5.04 13.13
CA PRO A 57 15.80 3.91 13.64
C PRO A 57 15.46 2.61 12.88
N GLY A 58 16.48 1.87 12.41
CA GLY A 58 16.30 0.59 11.69
C GLY A 58 16.00 0.69 10.18
N PHE A 59 15.97 1.90 9.64
CA PHE A 59 15.43 2.21 8.30
C PHE A 59 16.23 1.64 7.10
N GLN A 60 17.57 1.56 7.16
CA GLN A 60 18.38 1.31 5.93
C GLN A 60 18.73 -0.17 5.69
N SER A 61 19.40 -0.84 6.63
CA SER A 61 19.96 -2.18 6.38
C SER A 61 18.92 -3.30 6.32
N GLN A 62 17.84 -3.20 7.12
CA GLN A 62 16.75 -4.18 7.12
C GLN A 62 15.83 -3.99 5.90
N LEU A 63 15.60 -2.74 5.48
CA LEU A 63 14.68 -2.42 4.39
C LEU A 63 15.14 -3.01 3.07
N LYS A 64 16.44 -2.92 2.75
CA LYS A 64 16.99 -3.53 1.52
C LYS A 64 16.63 -5.01 1.39
N ARG A 65 16.88 -5.80 2.45
CA ARG A 65 16.62 -7.24 2.44
C ARG A 65 15.12 -7.51 2.26
N VAL A 66 14.30 -6.85 3.07
CA VAL A 66 12.84 -6.98 3.04
C VAL A 66 12.27 -6.57 1.68
N PHE A 67 12.76 -5.47 1.09
CA PHE A 67 12.35 -5.00 -0.22
C PHE A 67 12.68 -6.02 -1.31
N SER A 68 13.91 -6.53 -1.35
CA SER A 68 14.34 -7.53 -2.33
C SER A 68 13.55 -8.84 -2.20
N ASP A 69 13.30 -9.31 -0.97
CA ASP A 69 12.54 -10.54 -0.72
C ASP A 69 11.04 -10.40 -1.08
N ILE A 70 10.50 -9.19 -1.06
CA ILE A 70 9.09 -8.90 -1.34
C ILE A 70 8.86 -8.61 -2.83
N ASN A 71 9.75 -7.84 -3.45
CA ASN A 71 9.65 -7.45 -4.86
C ASN A 71 10.15 -8.57 -5.80
N ALA A 72 10.78 -9.61 -5.27
CA ALA A 72 11.11 -10.80 -6.03
C ALA A 72 9.85 -11.46 -6.61
N SER A 73 9.94 -11.91 -7.87
CA SER A 73 8.87 -12.63 -8.54
C SER A 73 8.40 -13.83 -7.70
N HIS A 74 7.09 -13.96 -7.53
CA HIS A 74 6.47 -15.05 -6.78
C HIS A 74 5.40 -15.74 -7.63
N LYS A 75 5.35 -17.08 -7.59
CA LYS A 75 4.41 -17.86 -8.41
C LYS A 75 2.92 -17.64 -8.05
N ASP A 76 2.68 -17.21 -6.81
CA ASP A 76 1.34 -17.20 -6.22
C ASP A 76 0.73 -15.80 -6.03
N TYR A 77 1.51 -14.73 -6.20
CA TYR A 77 1.03 -13.36 -6.16
C TYR A 77 1.83 -12.50 -7.15
N ASP A 78 1.17 -11.50 -7.71
CA ASP A 78 1.79 -10.48 -8.56
C ASP A 78 1.90 -9.19 -7.74
N LEU A 79 3.12 -8.83 -7.39
CA LEU A 79 3.48 -7.60 -6.69
C LEU A 79 4.57 -6.91 -7.49
N SER A 80 4.30 -5.68 -7.93
CA SER A 80 5.28 -4.85 -8.62
C SER A 80 5.39 -3.53 -7.87
N ILE A 81 6.54 -3.28 -7.26
CA ILE A 81 6.93 -1.99 -6.69
C ILE A 81 7.96 -1.36 -7.63
N VAL A 82 7.63 -0.19 -8.15
CA VAL A 82 8.43 0.51 -9.15
C VAL A 82 8.81 1.89 -8.62
N ASN A 83 10.11 2.17 -8.62
CA ASN A 83 10.67 3.45 -8.20
C ASN A 83 11.42 4.13 -9.34
N GLY A 84 11.16 5.42 -9.56
CA GLY A 84 11.81 6.19 -10.60
C GLY A 84 12.17 7.59 -10.12
N LEU A 85 13.44 7.97 -10.26
CA LEU A 85 13.92 9.32 -9.97
C LEU A 85 14.34 10.00 -11.27
N PHE A 86 13.63 11.07 -11.62
CA PHE A 86 13.83 11.80 -12.87
C PHE A 86 14.28 13.22 -12.56
N ALA A 87 15.47 13.61 -13.02
CA ALA A 87 15.99 14.98 -12.83
C ALA A 87 16.16 15.70 -14.17
N GLU A 88 16.08 17.03 -14.14
CA GLU A 88 16.36 17.87 -15.32
C GLU A 88 17.76 17.59 -15.87
N LYS A 89 17.91 17.64 -17.20
CA LYS A 89 19.08 17.12 -17.94
C LYS A 89 20.40 17.78 -17.58
N VAL A 90 20.34 18.98 -17.02
CA VAL A 90 21.49 19.77 -16.58
C VAL A 90 22.17 19.16 -15.34
N TYR A 91 21.45 18.37 -14.55
CA TYR A 91 21.98 17.72 -13.36
C TYR A 91 22.66 16.40 -13.70
N GLY A 92 23.99 16.36 -13.56
CA GLY A 92 24.78 15.15 -13.73
C GLY A 92 24.75 14.30 -12.47
N PHE A 93 23.99 13.20 -12.50
CA PHE A 93 23.97 12.21 -11.41
C PHE A 93 25.36 11.64 -11.14
N HIS A 94 25.66 11.40 -9.87
CA HIS A 94 26.85 10.65 -9.48
C HIS A 94 26.70 9.17 -9.89
N LYS A 95 27.75 8.59 -10.46
CA LYS A 95 27.74 7.18 -10.90
C LYS A 95 27.45 6.24 -9.73
N ASP A 96 28.15 6.44 -8.62
CA ASP A 96 27.96 5.64 -7.41
C ASP A 96 26.52 5.72 -6.87
N TYR A 97 25.85 6.87 -7.04
CA TYR A 97 24.43 7.02 -6.68
C TYR A 97 23.53 6.17 -7.57
N ILE A 98 23.71 6.24 -8.89
CA ILE A 98 22.94 5.43 -9.86
C ILE A 98 23.13 3.94 -9.54
N GLU A 99 24.37 3.48 -9.39
CA GLU A 99 24.68 2.08 -9.09
C GLU A 99 24.04 1.61 -7.78
N CYS A 100 24.05 2.43 -6.73
CA CYS A 100 23.36 2.11 -5.49
C CYS A 100 21.83 2.08 -5.67
N ALA A 101 21.25 3.06 -6.36
CA ALA A 101 19.81 3.16 -6.55
C ALA A 101 19.26 1.95 -7.32
N GLU A 102 19.92 1.58 -8.42
CA GLU A 102 19.58 0.42 -9.24
C GLU A 102 19.76 -0.88 -8.47
N LYS A 103 20.92 -1.09 -7.83
CA LYS A 103 21.24 -2.35 -7.15
C LYS A 103 20.44 -2.60 -5.86
N LEU A 104 20.02 -1.56 -5.17
CA LEU A 104 19.40 -1.69 -3.84
C LEU A 104 17.87 -1.65 -3.89
N TYR A 105 17.29 -0.96 -4.87
CA TYR A 105 15.85 -0.68 -4.91
C TYR A 105 15.24 -0.82 -6.31
N ASP A 106 15.96 -1.43 -7.27
CA ASP A 106 15.55 -1.62 -8.66
C ASP A 106 15.06 -0.31 -9.31
N ALA A 107 15.66 0.81 -8.89
CA ALA A 107 15.15 2.12 -9.22
C ALA A 107 15.67 2.60 -10.57
N LYS A 108 14.77 3.17 -11.38
CA LYS A 108 15.18 3.88 -12.58
C LYS A 108 15.66 5.28 -12.23
N VAL A 109 16.92 5.59 -12.53
CA VAL A 109 17.45 6.96 -12.39
C VAL A 109 17.72 7.50 -13.78
N GLU A 110 17.03 8.57 -14.16
CA GLU A 110 17.12 9.09 -15.53
C GLU A 110 17.12 10.62 -15.60
N ARG A 111 17.97 11.14 -16.49
CA ARG A 111 17.96 12.55 -16.87
C ARG A 111 16.90 12.79 -17.95
N VAL A 112 16.07 13.80 -17.76
CA VAL A 112 14.97 14.15 -18.65
C VAL A 112 14.92 15.65 -18.88
N ASP A 113 14.17 16.09 -19.89
CA ASP A 113 14.08 17.50 -20.27
C ASP A 113 12.68 18.02 -19.90
N PHE A 114 12.54 18.52 -18.67
CA PHE A 114 11.30 19.13 -18.20
C PHE A 114 11.10 20.52 -18.82
N THR A 115 12.20 21.22 -19.09
CA THR A 115 12.20 22.61 -19.55
C THR A 115 11.71 22.75 -21.00
N ASN A 116 12.27 21.97 -21.93
CA ASN A 116 12.02 22.12 -23.36
C ASN A 116 11.10 21.03 -23.93
N HIS A 117 11.03 19.85 -23.31
CA HIS A 117 10.28 18.69 -23.81
C HIS A 117 9.33 18.10 -22.75
N LEU A 118 8.63 18.96 -22.01
CA LEU A 118 7.78 18.59 -20.87
C LEU A 118 6.79 17.46 -21.16
N GLU A 119 5.98 17.58 -22.21
CA GLU A 119 4.95 16.57 -22.53
C GLU A 119 5.54 15.24 -23.01
N ASP A 120 6.64 15.27 -23.76
CA ASP A 120 7.36 14.06 -24.14
C ASP A 120 7.95 13.36 -22.92
N THR A 121 8.57 14.13 -22.02
CA THR A 121 9.09 13.64 -20.73
C THR A 121 7.98 13.01 -19.89
N ARG A 122 6.82 13.69 -19.77
CA ARG A 122 5.66 13.16 -19.04
C ARG A 122 5.16 11.84 -19.64
N ARG A 123 4.99 11.77 -20.96
CA ARG A 123 4.59 10.54 -21.67
C ARG A 123 5.61 9.41 -21.48
N LYS A 124 6.90 9.73 -21.53
CA LYS A 124 7.98 8.78 -21.31
C LYS A 124 7.94 8.17 -19.91
N ILE A 125 7.77 9.00 -18.88
CA ILE A 125 7.64 8.54 -17.49
C ILE A 125 6.40 7.65 -17.34
N ASN A 126 5.24 8.09 -17.83
CA ASN A 126 4.00 7.32 -17.77
C ASN A 126 4.10 5.97 -18.50
N LYS A 127 4.70 5.94 -19.69
CA LYS A 127 4.90 4.71 -20.47
C LYS A 127 5.85 3.74 -19.78
N TRP A 128 6.90 4.26 -19.13
CA TRP A 128 7.79 3.43 -18.33
C TRP A 128 7.04 2.80 -17.15
N VAL A 129 6.27 3.57 -16.36
CA VAL A 129 5.46 2.99 -15.27
C VAL A 129 4.47 1.94 -15.78
N GLU A 130 3.79 2.23 -16.90
CA GLU A 130 2.85 1.29 -17.51
C GLU A 130 3.54 -0.03 -17.88
N SER A 131 4.77 0.03 -18.41
CA SER A 131 5.56 -1.16 -18.75
C SER A 131 5.95 -1.96 -17.51
N GLU A 132 6.51 -1.31 -16.48
CA GLU A 132 6.98 -1.98 -15.25
C GLU A 132 5.84 -2.55 -14.39
N THR A 133 4.62 -2.06 -14.61
CA THR A 133 3.42 -2.51 -13.89
C THR A 133 2.51 -3.38 -14.74
N HIS A 134 3.04 -3.98 -15.82
CA HIS A 134 2.31 -4.90 -16.71
C HIS A 134 0.99 -4.30 -17.27
N GLY A 135 0.98 -3.01 -17.53
CA GLY A 135 -0.18 -2.28 -18.04
C GLY A 135 -1.23 -1.92 -17.00
N LYS A 136 -1.01 -2.22 -15.71
CA LYS A 136 -1.99 -2.02 -14.63
C LYS A 136 -2.05 -0.58 -14.15
N ILE A 137 -0.90 0.10 -14.09
CA ILE A 137 -0.82 1.49 -13.64
C ILE A 137 -0.50 2.38 -14.84
N LYS A 138 -1.46 3.19 -15.24
CA LYS A 138 -1.33 4.14 -16.35
C LYS A 138 -1.41 5.57 -15.83
N ASN A 139 -0.86 6.52 -16.57
CA ASN A 139 -1.06 7.96 -16.33
C ASN A 139 -0.85 8.35 -14.85
N VAL A 140 0.32 8.00 -14.27
CA VAL A 140 0.70 8.43 -12.91
C VAL A 140 0.78 9.95 -12.85
N ILE A 141 1.26 10.56 -13.94
CA ILE A 141 1.39 12.00 -14.07
C ILE A 141 0.39 12.48 -15.12
N GLY A 142 -0.73 13.04 -14.63
CA GLY A 142 -1.76 13.64 -15.47
C GLY A 142 -1.29 14.88 -16.21
N ASP A 143 -2.14 15.37 -17.11
CA ASP A 143 -1.88 16.61 -17.87
C ASP A 143 -1.72 17.80 -16.91
N GLY A 144 -0.73 18.66 -17.13
CA GLY A 144 -0.36 19.72 -16.19
C GLY A 144 0.22 19.22 -14.85
N GLY A 145 0.48 17.91 -14.72
CA GLY A 145 1.01 17.27 -13.52
C GLY A 145 2.52 17.48 -13.29
N ILE A 146 3.24 18.09 -14.21
CA ILE A 146 4.63 18.56 -14.02
C ILE A 146 4.72 19.96 -14.62
N SER A 147 5.50 20.84 -13.98
CA SER A 147 5.83 22.17 -14.49
C SER A 147 7.15 22.14 -15.27
N SER A 148 7.32 23.02 -16.25
CA SER A 148 8.62 23.21 -16.93
C SER A 148 9.75 23.67 -16.00
N SER A 149 9.41 24.17 -14.81
CA SER A 149 10.35 24.52 -13.74
C SER A 149 10.72 23.35 -12.82
N ALA A 150 10.25 22.13 -13.11
CA ALA A 150 10.56 20.97 -12.28
C ALA A 150 12.05 20.62 -12.36
N VAL A 151 12.65 20.42 -11.19
CA VAL A 151 14.06 20.05 -11.02
C VAL A 151 14.21 18.55 -10.89
N MET A 152 13.40 17.93 -10.03
CA MET A 152 13.43 16.49 -9.81
C MET A 152 12.04 15.96 -9.44
N VAL A 153 11.65 14.85 -10.05
CA VAL A 153 10.38 14.17 -9.84
C VAL A 153 10.67 12.73 -9.40
N LEU A 154 10.16 12.36 -8.23
CA LEU A 154 10.16 11.00 -7.73
C LEU A 154 8.82 10.35 -8.04
N VAL A 155 8.84 9.19 -8.68
CA VAL A 155 7.66 8.40 -9.03
C VAL A 155 7.75 7.06 -8.33
N ASN A 156 6.73 6.75 -7.56
CA ASN A 156 6.55 5.47 -6.92
C ASN A 156 5.20 4.89 -7.37
N ALA A 157 5.23 3.70 -7.97
CA ALA A 157 4.03 3.00 -8.42
C ALA A 157 4.02 1.59 -7.85
N VAL A 158 2.86 1.14 -7.38
CA VAL A 158 2.74 -0.16 -6.75
C VAL A 158 1.42 -0.85 -7.07
N TYR A 159 1.52 -2.10 -7.52
CA TYR A 159 0.39 -2.94 -7.85
C TYR A 159 0.45 -4.24 -7.05
N PHE A 160 -0.69 -4.69 -6.53
CA PHE A 160 -0.82 -6.00 -5.90
C PHE A 160 -2.05 -6.75 -6.39
N LYS A 161 -1.84 -8.02 -6.75
CA LYS A 161 -2.87 -9.02 -6.97
C LYS A 161 -2.41 -10.37 -6.42
N GLY A 162 -3.03 -10.81 -5.33
CA GLY A 162 -2.74 -12.11 -4.70
C GLY A 162 -3.85 -13.12 -4.95
N LYS A 163 -3.50 -14.41 -4.94
CA LYS A 163 -4.46 -15.53 -4.91
C LYS A 163 -4.76 -15.91 -3.47
N TRP A 164 -6.03 -15.97 -3.09
CA TRP A 164 -6.43 -16.48 -1.77
C TRP A 164 -5.95 -17.91 -1.55
N GLN A 165 -5.60 -18.28 -0.32
CA GLN A 165 -5.41 -19.69 0.05
C GLN A 165 -6.73 -20.48 0.00
N SER A 166 -7.85 -19.79 0.23
CA SER A 166 -9.20 -20.32 0.11
C SER A 166 -10.01 -19.38 -0.78
N ALA A 167 -10.17 -19.75 -2.05
CA ALA A 167 -10.96 -18.99 -3.02
C ALA A 167 -12.42 -18.87 -2.59
N PHE A 168 -13.05 -17.76 -2.97
CA PHE A 168 -14.49 -17.61 -2.90
C PHE A 168 -15.12 -18.28 -4.13
N THR A 169 -16.30 -18.87 -3.97
CA THR A 169 -17.01 -19.46 -5.10
C THR A 169 -17.75 -18.37 -5.87
N LYS A 170 -17.42 -18.16 -7.16
CA LYS A 170 -18.04 -17.10 -7.98
C LYS A 170 -19.58 -17.16 -8.03
N SER A 171 -20.17 -18.35 -7.99
CA SER A 171 -21.63 -18.49 -7.98
C SER A 171 -22.29 -18.13 -6.65
N GLU A 172 -21.51 -17.97 -5.57
CA GLU A 172 -21.98 -17.54 -4.25
C GLU A 172 -21.88 -16.00 -4.09
N THR A 173 -21.24 -15.30 -5.04
CA THR A 173 -21.20 -13.84 -5.06
C THR A 173 -22.58 -13.27 -5.39
N THR A 174 -23.10 -12.44 -4.49
CA THR A 174 -24.44 -11.83 -4.62
C THR A 174 -24.38 -10.33 -4.51
N ASN A 175 -25.41 -9.67 -5.06
CA ASN A 175 -25.56 -8.22 -4.95
C ASN A 175 -26.09 -7.84 -3.56
N CYS A 176 -25.29 -7.10 -2.78
CA CYS A 176 -25.66 -6.63 -1.45
C CYS A 176 -25.59 -5.10 -1.35
N ARG A 177 -26.34 -4.53 -0.41
CA ARG A 177 -26.22 -3.12 -0.05
C ARG A 177 -24.99 -2.90 0.81
N PHE A 178 -24.18 -1.89 0.49
CA PHE A 178 -23.10 -1.40 1.36
C PHE A 178 -23.58 -0.16 2.14
N LYS A 179 -23.60 -0.28 3.47
CA LYS A 179 -24.08 0.74 4.42
C LYS A 179 -23.01 1.80 4.63
N SER A 180 -22.92 2.73 3.68
CA SER A 180 -22.05 3.89 3.80
C SER A 180 -22.71 5.11 3.17
N PRO A 181 -22.62 6.30 3.78
CA PRO A 181 -23.03 7.55 3.16
C PRO A 181 -22.35 7.80 1.80
N LYS A 182 -21.12 7.28 1.62
CA LYS A 182 -20.35 7.40 0.36
C LYS A 182 -20.75 6.38 -0.70
N CYS A 183 -21.56 5.38 -0.33
CA CYS A 183 -22.01 4.30 -1.20
C CYS A 183 -23.54 4.28 -1.31
N SER A 184 -24.20 5.43 -1.13
CA SER A 184 -25.66 5.52 -1.12
C SER A 184 -26.28 5.00 -2.42
N GLY A 185 -27.21 4.06 -2.29
CA GLY A 185 -27.98 3.50 -3.41
C GLY A 185 -27.22 2.52 -4.31
N LYS A 186 -25.97 2.20 -4.02
CA LYS A 186 -25.19 1.24 -4.82
C LYS A 186 -25.29 -0.17 -4.27
N SER A 187 -25.56 -1.11 -5.16
CA SER A 187 -25.34 -2.53 -4.91
C SER A 187 -23.87 -2.85 -5.17
N VAL A 188 -23.27 -3.65 -4.30
CA VAL A 188 -21.89 -4.15 -4.43
C VAL A 188 -21.91 -5.66 -4.61
N ALA A 189 -20.98 -6.19 -5.40
CA ALA A 189 -20.76 -7.62 -5.50
C ALA A 189 -20.13 -8.12 -4.19
N MET A 190 -20.89 -8.87 -3.42
CA MET A 190 -20.51 -9.41 -2.12
C MET A 190 -20.18 -10.87 -2.26
N MET A 191 -18.88 -11.20 -2.17
CA MET A 191 -18.41 -12.59 -2.18
C MET A 191 -18.82 -13.26 -0.87
N HIS A 192 -19.11 -14.55 -0.93
CA HIS A 192 -19.54 -15.34 0.22
C HIS A 192 -18.76 -16.65 0.30
N GLN A 193 -18.44 -17.08 1.51
CA GLN A 193 -18.03 -18.45 1.82
C GLN A 193 -18.17 -18.72 3.32
N GLU A 194 -18.33 -19.99 3.69
CA GLU A 194 -18.36 -20.44 5.08
C GLU A 194 -17.27 -21.48 5.33
N ARG A 195 -16.24 -21.14 6.11
CA ARG A 195 -15.08 -22.01 6.39
C ARG A 195 -14.45 -21.70 7.74
N LYS A 196 -13.41 -22.46 8.11
CA LYS A 196 -12.57 -22.11 9.25
C LYS A 196 -11.66 -20.93 8.92
N PHE A 197 -11.83 -19.83 9.65
CA PHE A 197 -10.96 -18.67 9.60
C PHE A 197 -10.41 -18.34 10.98
N ASN A 198 -9.28 -17.64 11.00
CA ASN A 198 -8.78 -17.00 12.20
C ASN A 198 -9.52 -15.67 12.38
N LEU A 199 -10.20 -15.52 13.51
CA LEU A 199 -10.95 -14.31 13.85
C LEU A 199 -10.70 -13.91 15.31
N SER A 200 -10.53 -12.62 15.55
CA SER A 200 -10.53 -11.99 16.87
C SER A 200 -11.75 -11.09 17.02
N VAL A 201 -12.31 -11.05 18.22
CA VAL A 201 -13.28 -10.02 18.63
C VAL A 201 -12.55 -9.14 19.63
N ILE A 202 -12.48 -7.84 19.36
CA ILE A 202 -11.80 -6.86 20.19
C ILE A 202 -12.88 -6.02 20.87
N GLU A 203 -12.79 -5.87 22.19
CA GLU A 203 -13.78 -5.11 22.97
C GLU A 203 -13.52 -3.60 22.94
N ASP A 204 -12.25 -3.20 22.89
CA ASP A 204 -11.84 -1.80 22.87
C ASP A 204 -10.70 -1.53 21.87
N PRO A 205 -10.97 -0.89 20.71
CA PRO A 205 -12.30 -0.48 20.24
C PRO A 205 -13.14 -1.70 19.80
N PRO A 206 -14.48 -1.63 19.88
CA PRO A 206 -15.37 -2.73 19.52
C PRO A 206 -15.29 -3.04 18.02
N MET A 207 -14.69 -4.19 17.69
CA MET A 207 -14.51 -4.63 16.30
C MET A 207 -14.30 -6.14 16.16
N LYS A 208 -14.46 -6.62 14.93
CA LYS A 208 -14.00 -7.96 14.50
C LYS A 208 -12.79 -7.83 13.60
N VAL A 209 -11.78 -8.67 13.84
CA VAL A 209 -10.59 -8.77 12.98
C VAL A 209 -10.55 -10.14 12.32
N LEU A 210 -10.70 -10.17 11.00
CA LEU A 210 -10.63 -11.39 10.19
C LEU A 210 -9.28 -11.49 9.48
N GLU A 211 -8.65 -12.67 9.54
CA GLU A 211 -7.47 -12.99 8.74
C GLU A 211 -7.88 -13.72 7.45
N LEU A 212 -7.62 -13.08 6.30
CA LEU A 212 -7.73 -13.67 4.97
C LEU A 212 -6.32 -13.91 4.41
N ARG A 213 -5.96 -15.18 4.21
CA ARG A 213 -4.61 -15.55 3.78
C ARG A 213 -4.50 -15.62 2.27
N TYR A 214 -3.43 -15.05 1.73
CA TYR A 214 -2.98 -15.29 0.36
C TYR A 214 -1.94 -16.41 0.35
N ASN A 215 -1.78 -17.04 -0.81
CA ASN A 215 -0.62 -17.88 -1.06
C ASN A 215 0.67 -17.03 -1.00
N GLY A 216 1.81 -17.62 -0.62
CA GLY A 216 3.09 -16.90 -0.52
C GLY A 216 3.34 -16.15 0.79
N GLY A 217 2.58 -16.46 1.85
CA GLY A 217 2.83 -15.93 3.21
C GLY A 217 2.35 -14.50 3.44
N ILE A 218 1.52 -13.96 2.53
CA ILE A 218 0.89 -12.64 2.67
C ILE A 218 -0.50 -12.81 3.28
N ASN A 219 -0.86 -11.95 4.22
CA ASN A 219 -2.17 -11.97 4.88
C ASN A 219 -2.83 -10.59 4.77
N MET A 220 -4.12 -10.57 4.47
CA MET A 220 -4.99 -9.41 4.66
C MET A 220 -5.72 -9.55 6.00
N TYR A 221 -5.60 -8.54 6.84
CA TYR A 221 -6.40 -8.39 8.05
C TYR A 221 -7.46 -7.34 7.79
N VAL A 222 -8.72 -7.72 7.98
CA VAL A 222 -9.87 -6.82 7.84
C VAL A 222 -10.33 -6.44 9.24
N LEU A 223 -10.23 -5.16 9.57
CA LEU A 223 -10.66 -4.58 10.84
C LEU A 223 -12.04 -3.94 10.60
N LEU A 224 -13.08 -4.67 11.01
CA LEU A 224 -14.47 -4.31 10.80
C LEU A 224 -15.05 -3.77 12.12
N PRO A 225 -15.34 -2.45 12.24
CA PRO A 225 -15.90 -1.88 13.46
C PRO A 225 -17.31 -2.42 13.71
N ASP A 226 -17.75 -2.43 14.97
CA ASP A 226 -19.17 -2.69 15.26
C ASP A 226 -20.04 -1.45 14.93
N ASN A 227 -19.47 -0.24 15.08
CA ASN A 227 -20.15 1.04 14.84
C ASN A 227 -19.32 1.99 13.95
N ASP A 228 -18.47 2.83 14.55
CA ASP A 228 -17.70 3.86 13.86
C ASP A 228 -16.26 3.43 13.63
N LEU A 229 -15.79 3.66 12.40
CA LEU A 229 -14.42 3.37 11.98
C LEU A 229 -13.40 4.28 12.70
N SER A 230 -13.81 5.49 13.07
CA SER A 230 -12.94 6.47 13.74
C SER A 230 -12.40 5.97 15.08
N GLU A 231 -13.14 5.09 15.76
CA GLU A 231 -12.69 4.45 17.01
C GLU A 231 -11.46 3.56 16.80
N ILE A 232 -11.39 2.88 15.66
CA ILE A 232 -10.24 2.07 15.26
C ILE A 232 -9.08 2.98 14.84
N GLU A 233 -9.35 3.99 14.01
CA GLU A 233 -8.34 4.92 13.48
C GLU A 233 -7.57 5.63 14.60
N ASN A 234 -8.27 6.07 15.67
CA ASN A 234 -7.66 6.74 16.82
C ASN A 234 -6.78 5.83 17.68
N LYS A 235 -7.00 4.51 17.63
CA LYS A 235 -6.25 3.52 18.42
C LYS A 235 -5.25 2.72 17.58
N LEU A 236 -5.10 3.05 16.30
CA LEU A 236 -4.24 2.30 15.40
C LEU A 236 -2.76 2.61 15.66
N THR A 237 -2.10 1.72 16.40
CA THR A 237 -0.66 1.75 16.69
C THR A 237 -0.01 0.43 16.30
N PHE A 238 1.32 0.39 16.16
CA PHE A 238 2.03 -0.86 15.87
C PHE A 238 1.74 -1.94 16.92
N GLN A 239 1.77 -1.58 18.20
CA GLN A 239 1.53 -2.50 19.32
C GLN A 239 0.11 -3.06 19.25
N ASN A 240 -0.88 -2.19 19.07
CA ASN A 240 -2.28 -2.58 18.97
C ASN A 240 -2.52 -3.48 17.75
N LEU A 241 -2.00 -3.12 16.56
CA LEU A 241 -2.14 -3.97 15.37
C LEU A 241 -1.54 -5.36 15.61
N MET A 242 -0.33 -5.44 16.17
CA MET A 242 0.33 -6.72 16.45
C MET A 242 -0.43 -7.54 17.50
N GLU A 243 -1.06 -6.89 18.47
CA GLU A 243 -1.91 -7.54 19.47
C GLU A 243 -3.19 -8.09 18.85
N TRP A 244 -3.92 -7.27 18.10
CA TRP A 244 -5.20 -7.62 17.46
C TRP A 244 -5.05 -8.73 16.41
N THR A 245 -3.89 -8.78 15.74
CA THR A 245 -3.56 -9.75 14.68
C THR A 245 -2.62 -10.87 15.14
N ASN A 246 -2.41 -11.03 16.45
CA ASN A 246 -1.52 -12.05 16.99
C ASN A 246 -2.08 -13.46 16.70
N PRO A 247 -1.40 -14.30 15.89
CA PRO A 247 -1.91 -15.62 15.51
C PRO A 247 -2.19 -16.55 16.71
N ARG A 248 -1.56 -16.32 17.86
CA ARG A 248 -1.78 -17.09 19.09
C ARG A 248 -3.04 -16.66 19.85
N ARG A 249 -3.57 -15.48 19.57
CA ARG A 249 -4.78 -14.92 20.19
C ARG A 249 -6.00 -15.02 19.28
N MET A 250 -5.79 -15.07 17.96
CA MET A 250 -6.88 -15.31 17.02
C MET A 250 -7.44 -16.72 17.20
N THR A 251 -8.77 -16.84 17.20
CA THR A 251 -9.43 -18.15 17.33
C THR A 251 -9.75 -18.70 15.94
N SER A 252 -9.29 -19.92 15.66
CA SER A 252 -9.67 -20.66 14.45
C SER A 252 -11.06 -21.26 14.64
N LYS A 253 -12.06 -20.77 13.91
CA LYS A 253 -13.46 -21.20 14.03
C LYS A 253 -14.21 -21.09 12.71
N TYR A 254 -15.37 -21.73 12.59
CA TYR A 254 -16.24 -21.57 11.44
C TYR A 254 -16.79 -20.13 11.41
N VAL A 255 -16.58 -19.45 10.29
CA VAL A 255 -17.00 -18.08 10.04
C VAL A 255 -17.72 -18.05 8.71
N GLU A 256 -18.92 -17.48 8.72
CA GLU A 256 -19.64 -17.11 7.50
C GLU A 256 -19.15 -15.72 7.08
N VAL A 257 -18.40 -15.66 5.99
CA VAL A 257 -17.72 -14.45 5.51
C VAL A 257 -18.47 -13.86 4.33
N PHE A 258 -18.91 -12.60 4.47
CA PHE A 258 -19.35 -11.76 3.37
C PHE A 258 -18.31 -10.65 3.17
N PHE A 259 -17.66 -10.63 2.01
CA PHE A 259 -16.58 -9.68 1.72
C PHE A 259 -16.75 -9.08 0.31
N PRO A 260 -16.74 -7.75 0.14
CA PRO A 260 -17.02 -7.15 -1.15
C PRO A 260 -15.87 -7.37 -2.12
N GLN A 261 -16.19 -7.56 -3.40
CA GLN A 261 -15.25 -7.29 -4.47
C GLN A 261 -14.99 -5.79 -4.53
N PHE A 262 -13.74 -5.40 -4.75
CA PHE A 262 -13.41 -4.00 -4.97
C PHE A 262 -12.16 -3.84 -5.80
N LYS A 263 -12.07 -2.66 -6.42
CA LYS A 263 -10.89 -2.19 -7.11
C LYS A 263 -10.62 -0.78 -6.67
N ILE A 264 -9.47 -0.57 -6.03
CA ILE A 264 -9.07 0.75 -5.55
C ILE A 264 -7.80 1.16 -6.28
N GLU A 265 -7.91 2.26 -7.01
CA GLU A 265 -6.80 2.94 -7.65
C GLU A 265 -6.69 4.34 -7.07
N LYS A 266 -5.53 4.66 -6.50
CA LYS A 266 -5.27 5.94 -5.86
C LYS A 266 -3.96 6.52 -6.35
N ASN A 267 -3.99 7.82 -6.63
CA ASN A 267 -2.85 8.57 -7.13
C ASN A 267 -2.68 9.84 -6.31
N TYR A 268 -1.53 10.00 -5.68
CA TYR A 268 -1.24 11.06 -4.75
C TYR A 268 0.01 11.82 -5.14
N GLU A 269 -0.06 13.14 -5.05
CA GLU A 269 1.13 13.94 -4.84
C GLU A 269 1.41 13.94 -3.32
N MET A 270 2.55 13.37 -2.93
CA MET A 270 2.88 13.03 -1.55
C MET A 270 3.56 14.16 -0.78
N LYS A 271 4.07 15.20 -1.46
CA LYS A 271 4.71 16.34 -0.79
C LYS A 271 3.76 17.00 0.19
N GLN A 272 2.47 17.10 -0.14
CA GLN A 272 1.46 17.68 0.76
C GLN A 272 1.25 16.85 2.04
N TYR A 273 1.35 15.52 1.97
CA TYR A 273 1.14 14.63 3.12
C TYR A 273 2.43 14.38 3.93
N LEU A 274 3.60 14.47 3.31
CA LEU A 274 4.88 14.21 3.98
C LEU A 274 5.42 15.43 4.73
N ARG A 275 5.10 16.66 4.29
CA ARG A 275 5.53 17.90 4.96
C ARG A 275 4.99 18.05 6.39
N PRO A 276 3.70 17.80 6.68
CA PRO A 276 3.16 17.80 8.04
C PRO A 276 3.86 16.79 8.95
N LEU A 277 4.26 15.64 8.39
CA LEU A 277 4.99 14.58 9.09
C LEU A 277 6.49 14.87 9.31
N GLY A 278 6.96 16.07 8.93
CA GLY A 278 8.32 16.54 9.21
C GLY A 278 9.31 16.41 8.05
N LEU A 279 8.93 15.80 6.92
CA LEU A 279 9.79 15.75 5.72
C LEU A 279 9.58 17.02 4.90
N LYS A 280 10.40 18.04 5.16
CA LYS A 280 10.21 19.38 4.59
C LYS A 280 11.34 19.76 3.65
N ASP A 281 12.58 19.55 4.06
CA ASP A 281 13.74 20.15 3.41
C ASP A 281 14.01 19.53 2.04
N ILE A 282 13.75 18.24 1.85
CA ILE A 282 13.86 17.58 0.54
C ILE A 282 12.96 18.20 -0.54
N PHE A 283 11.94 18.95 -0.14
CA PHE A 283 10.98 19.60 -1.03
C PHE A 283 11.17 21.12 -1.15
N ASP A 284 12.19 21.66 -0.49
CA ASP A 284 12.47 23.10 -0.38
C ASP A 284 13.76 23.44 -1.14
N GLU A 285 13.65 24.29 -2.16
CA GLU A 285 14.78 24.68 -3.01
C GLU A 285 15.96 25.29 -2.23
N SER A 286 15.68 25.98 -1.12
CA SER A 286 16.69 26.70 -0.35
C SER A 286 17.36 25.85 0.72
N LYS A 287 16.74 24.73 1.11
CA LYS A 287 17.20 23.87 2.22
C LYS A 287 17.61 22.47 1.79
N ALA A 288 17.13 22.00 0.64
CA ALA A 288 17.42 20.65 0.18
C ALA A 288 18.92 20.45 -0.02
N ASP A 289 19.51 19.60 0.81
CA ASP A 289 20.84 19.05 0.57
C ASP A 289 20.74 17.63 0.00
N LEU A 290 20.66 17.56 -1.32
CA LEU A 290 20.65 16.33 -2.12
C LEU A 290 21.94 16.19 -2.93
N SER A 291 23.03 16.78 -2.45
CA SER A 291 24.34 16.83 -3.12
C SER A 291 24.96 15.46 -3.38
N GLY A 292 24.54 14.42 -2.68
CA GLY A 292 24.97 13.04 -2.96
C GLY A 292 24.27 12.39 -4.16
N ILE A 293 23.21 13.01 -4.71
CA ILE A 293 22.50 12.52 -5.91
C ILE A 293 23.19 13.00 -7.19
N ALA A 294 23.43 14.31 -7.30
CA ALA A 294 24.00 14.94 -8.48
C ALA A 294 24.79 16.20 -8.13
N SER A 295 25.80 16.49 -8.94
CA SER A 295 26.50 17.78 -8.94
C SER A 295 25.67 18.85 -9.63
N GLY A 296 25.80 20.13 -9.22
CA GLY A 296 25.26 21.25 -10.00
C GLY A 296 24.33 22.23 -9.28
N GLY A 297 24.27 22.24 -7.95
CA GLY A 297 23.56 23.27 -7.18
C GLY A 297 22.20 22.82 -6.63
N ARG A 298 21.20 23.72 -6.67
CA ARG A 298 19.89 23.64 -5.97
C ARG A 298 19.02 22.46 -6.42
N LEU A 299 19.36 21.25 -6.00
CA LEU A 299 18.60 20.03 -6.27
C LEU A 299 17.59 19.78 -5.15
N TYR A 300 16.30 19.72 -5.50
CA TYR A 300 15.21 19.42 -4.56
C TYR A 300 14.14 18.61 -5.29
N ILE A 301 13.31 17.89 -4.53
CA ILE A 301 12.17 17.16 -5.06
C ILE A 301 11.03 18.13 -5.35
N SER A 302 10.79 18.39 -6.62
CA SER A 302 9.68 19.23 -7.07
C SER A 302 8.35 18.52 -6.86
N ARG A 303 8.28 17.20 -7.11
CA ARG A 303 7.09 16.36 -6.92
C ARG A 303 7.45 14.94 -6.49
N LEU A 304 6.60 14.36 -5.64
CA LEU A 304 6.65 12.93 -5.30
C LEU A 304 5.28 12.32 -5.62
N MET A 305 5.21 11.53 -6.68
CA MET A 305 3.98 10.86 -7.09
C MET A 305 3.93 9.44 -6.52
N HIS A 306 2.85 9.09 -5.83
CA HIS A 306 2.57 7.72 -5.39
C HIS A 306 1.26 7.24 -6.01
N LYS A 307 1.35 6.20 -6.84
CA LYS A 307 0.17 5.55 -7.42
C LYS A 307 0.08 4.09 -7.00
N SER A 308 -1.02 3.75 -6.34
CA SER A 308 -1.26 2.41 -5.82
C SER A 308 -2.53 1.80 -6.40
N TYR A 309 -2.48 0.51 -6.72
CA TYR A 309 -3.60 -0.25 -7.25
C TYR A 309 -3.77 -1.57 -6.48
N ILE A 310 -5.00 -1.88 -6.11
CA ILE A 310 -5.40 -3.20 -5.62
C ILE A 310 -6.70 -3.64 -6.29
N GLU A 311 -6.79 -4.93 -6.54
CA GLU A 311 -8.00 -5.61 -6.99
C GLU A 311 -8.25 -6.83 -6.10
N VAL A 312 -9.45 -6.86 -5.52
CA VAL A 312 -9.94 -7.93 -4.65
C VAL A 312 -11.13 -8.58 -5.34
N ASN A 313 -10.99 -9.86 -5.65
CA ASN A 313 -12.01 -10.68 -6.28
C ASN A 313 -11.94 -12.11 -5.71
N GLU A 314 -12.67 -13.05 -6.30
CA GLU A 314 -12.77 -14.43 -5.80
C GLU A 314 -11.51 -15.27 -6.00
N GLU A 315 -10.59 -14.84 -6.87
CA GLU A 315 -9.49 -15.68 -7.35
C GLU A 315 -8.58 -16.16 -6.20
N GLY A 316 -8.36 -17.47 -6.17
CA GLY A 316 -7.51 -18.12 -5.19
C GLY A 316 -7.20 -19.55 -5.58
N THR A 317 -6.61 -20.30 -4.67
CA THR A 317 -6.61 -21.75 -4.74
C THR A 317 -8.06 -22.21 -4.57
N GLU A 318 -8.68 -22.62 -5.68
CA GLU A 318 -9.91 -23.39 -5.62
C GLU A 318 -9.63 -24.64 -4.79
N ALA A 319 -10.35 -24.80 -3.69
CA ALA A 319 -10.26 -26.04 -2.96
C ALA A 319 -10.84 -27.14 -3.86
N THR A 320 -10.00 -28.11 -4.21
CA THR A 320 -10.37 -29.42 -4.72
C THR A 320 -11.19 -30.17 -3.67
N ALA A 321 -12.42 -29.69 -3.43
CA ALA A 321 -13.38 -30.28 -2.51
C ALA A 321 -14.79 -30.12 -3.10
N ALA A 322 -14.93 -30.43 -4.39
CA ALA A 322 -16.10 -31.11 -4.90
C ALA A 322 -15.81 -32.63 -4.93
N THR A 323 -15.28 -33.19 -3.84
CA THR A 323 -15.43 -34.61 -3.57
C THR A 323 -16.88 -34.81 -3.16
N GLY A 324 -17.69 -35.28 -4.11
CA GLY A 324 -19.03 -35.76 -3.83
C GLY A 324 -19.00 -36.72 -2.65
N SER A 325 -19.80 -36.44 -1.63
CA SER A 325 -20.23 -37.37 -0.60
C SER A 325 -21.35 -36.69 0.17
N ASN A 326 -22.53 -37.31 0.09
CA ASN A 326 -23.70 -37.11 0.94
C ASN A 326 -23.36 -36.42 2.27
N ILE A 327 -23.75 -35.14 2.38
CA ILE A 327 -23.82 -34.49 3.69
C ILE A 327 -25.02 -35.13 4.39
N VAL A 328 -24.73 -36.15 5.20
CA VAL A 328 -25.53 -36.39 6.40
C VAL A 328 -25.56 -35.04 7.13
N GLU A 329 -26.76 -34.49 7.35
CA GLU A 329 -27.03 -33.32 8.21
C GLU A 329 -26.49 -33.59 9.62
N LYS A 330 -25.17 -33.48 9.80
CA LYS A 330 -24.58 -33.21 11.10
C LYS A 330 -24.65 -31.70 11.23
N GLN A 331 -25.36 -31.22 12.25
CA GLN A 331 -25.40 -29.80 12.61
C GLN A 331 -23.99 -29.23 12.54
N LEU A 332 -23.72 -28.42 11.53
CA LEU A 332 -22.48 -27.66 11.45
C LEU A 332 -22.41 -26.80 12.73
N PRO A 333 -21.23 -26.68 13.36
CA PRO A 333 -21.07 -25.77 14.50
C PRO A 333 -21.59 -24.38 14.13
N GLU A 334 -22.21 -23.67 15.06
CA GLU A 334 -22.73 -22.32 14.83
C GLU A 334 -21.61 -21.42 14.29
N SER A 335 -21.80 -20.91 13.07
CA SER A 335 -20.83 -20.06 12.40
C SER A 335 -20.89 -18.63 12.93
N THR A 336 -19.73 -18.06 13.23
CA THR A 336 -19.65 -16.62 13.55
C THR A 336 -19.84 -15.81 12.27
N LEU A 337 -20.80 -14.89 12.24
CA LEU A 337 -20.99 -14.00 11.09
C LEU A 337 -19.90 -12.90 11.05
N PHE A 338 -19.21 -12.80 9.91
CA PHE A 338 -18.36 -11.67 9.54
C PHE A 338 -18.87 -11.05 8.24
N ARG A 339 -19.50 -9.88 8.32
CA ARG A 339 -20.14 -9.23 7.17
C ARG A 339 -19.58 -7.83 6.96
N ALA A 340 -18.66 -7.69 6.01
CA ALA A 340 -18.06 -6.41 5.64
C ALA A 340 -18.98 -5.60 4.71
N ASP A 341 -20.18 -5.27 5.19
CA ASP A 341 -21.21 -4.51 4.47
C ASP A 341 -21.26 -3.03 4.82
N HIS A 342 -20.24 -2.50 5.49
CA HIS A 342 -20.09 -1.10 5.92
C HIS A 342 -18.58 -0.77 6.00
N PRO A 343 -18.19 0.51 6.17
CA PRO A 343 -16.78 0.90 6.09
C PRO A 343 -15.85 0.10 7.01
N PHE A 344 -14.70 -0.30 6.47
CA PHE A 344 -13.70 -1.08 7.19
C PHE A 344 -12.28 -0.64 6.83
N LEU A 345 -11.33 -0.93 7.72
CA LEU A 345 -9.90 -0.84 7.43
C LEU A 345 -9.39 -2.21 7.03
N PHE A 346 -8.36 -2.23 6.19
CA PHE A 346 -7.59 -3.43 5.95
C PHE A 346 -6.10 -3.14 5.92
N VAL A 347 -5.32 -4.12 6.36
CA VAL A 347 -3.86 -4.11 6.31
C VAL A 347 -3.40 -5.39 5.64
N ILE A 348 -2.57 -5.26 4.60
CA ILE A 348 -1.91 -6.40 3.96
C ILE A 348 -0.48 -6.44 4.47
N ARG A 349 -0.08 -7.56 5.08
CA ARG A 349 1.26 -7.75 5.64
C ARG A 349 1.89 -9.06 5.21
N LYS A 350 3.23 -9.07 5.19
CA LYS A 350 4.06 -10.26 5.15
C LYS A 350 4.91 -10.25 6.42
N ASP A 351 4.75 -11.29 7.24
CA ASP A 351 5.23 -11.29 8.63
C ASP A 351 4.73 -10.04 9.39
N ASP A 352 5.62 -9.25 9.99
CA ASP A 352 5.28 -8.02 10.71
C ASP A 352 5.37 -6.76 9.83
N ILE A 353 5.73 -6.89 8.54
CA ILE A 353 5.89 -5.77 7.62
C ILE A 353 4.57 -5.46 6.93
N ILE A 354 4.06 -4.24 7.11
CA ILE A 354 2.91 -3.73 6.37
C ILE A 354 3.34 -3.44 4.93
N LEU A 355 2.65 -4.07 3.98
CA LEU A 355 2.81 -3.86 2.54
C LEU A 355 1.84 -2.77 2.06
N PHE A 356 0.58 -2.89 2.47
CA PHE A 356 -0.49 -1.97 2.09
C PHE A 356 -1.42 -1.70 3.26
N SER A 357 -2.02 -0.52 3.24
CA SER A 357 -3.12 -0.18 4.14
C SER A 357 -4.18 0.57 3.38
N GLY A 358 -5.43 0.33 3.76
CA GLY A 358 -6.54 1.03 3.14
C GLY A 358 -7.78 1.10 4.00
N LYS A 359 -8.60 2.08 3.64
CA LYS A 359 -9.98 2.26 4.07
C LYS A 359 -10.89 2.04 2.89
N VAL A 360 -11.90 1.20 3.08
CA VAL A 360 -12.97 0.99 2.11
C VAL A 360 -14.23 1.66 2.63
N SER A 361 -14.54 2.85 2.11
CA SER A 361 -15.79 3.58 2.37
C SER A 361 -16.89 3.26 1.35
N CYS A 362 -16.52 2.84 0.13
CA CYS A 362 -17.40 2.29 -0.89
C CYS A 362 -16.55 1.37 -1.80
N PRO A 363 -16.80 0.06 -1.83
CA PRO A 363 -16.09 -0.94 -2.65
C PRO A 363 -15.98 -0.61 -4.14
#